data_AF-A0A563DFS4-F1
#
_entry.id   AF-A0A563DFS4-F1
#
_cell.length_a   1.000
_cell.length_b   1.000
_cell.length_c   1.000
_cell.angle_alpha   90.00
_cell.angle_beta   90.00
_cell.angle_gamma   90.00
#
_symmetry.space_group_name_H-M   'P 1'
#
loop_
_entity.id
_entity.type
_entity.pdbx_description
1 polymer ?
#
loop_
_entity_poly.entity_id
_entity_poly.type
_entity_poly.pdbx_seq_one_letter_code
_entity_poly.pdbx_strand_id
1 'polypeptide(L)'
;MGKTSENVYSLLVARGFHGRMEDCEVPYNVVGGLGLHAVTNAAEIDWDNHVVYLPNGVCLPCLRENSTVRDLDTLVQSTDKTVMKSCRQKIADAIGDELVVSAFGLNPYEKNRRGIFDFVGDRYVDSEGRLYWRLGGIETEIPPQNSVRWLIERGSNPETPPESLEQWLVKRDGETVCAILNPVAQLGAYLNRSAAGLRPKDEEKVAALTSVITPNGKISDVPAAYREQHLAFLEQAQKVAAARRKLGWFGLKAGLLSFLERQKWAVRLAQGELDGVLSGFVGKT
;
A
#
# COMPACT_ATOMS: atom_id res chain seq x y z
N MET A 1 -14.23 -1.18 32.92
CA MET A 1 -14.95 -1.21 31.63
C MET A 1 -13.98 -0.68 30.58
N GLY A 2 -13.38 -1.56 29.77
CA GLY A 2 -12.47 -1.13 28.71
C GLY A 2 -13.27 -0.38 27.65
N LYS A 3 -12.85 0.83 27.27
CA LYS A 3 -13.42 1.52 26.10
C LYS A 3 -13.28 0.57 24.91
N THR A 4 -14.39 0.09 24.36
CA THR A 4 -14.40 -0.52 23.03
C THR A 4 -13.91 0.54 22.07
N SER A 5 -12.69 0.37 21.55
CA SER A 5 -12.14 1.28 20.54
C SER A 5 -13.07 1.30 19.33
N GLU A 6 -13.31 2.50 18.79
CA GLU A 6 -14.13 2.67 17.59
C GLU A 6 -13.57 1.83 16.42
N ASN A 7 -14.46 1.34 15.56
CA ASN A 7 -14.10 0.61 14.36
C ASN A 7 -13.77 1.59 13.22
N VAL A 8 -12.59 1.46 12.64
CA VAL A 8 -12.09 2.30 11.56
C VAL A 8 -13.07 2.41 10.39
N TYR A 9 -13.69 1.30 9.97
CA TYR A 9 -14.62 1.35 8.83
C TYR A 9 -15.87 2.15 9.14
N SER A 10 -16.38 2.05 10.38
CA SER A 10 -17.54 2.83 10.83
C SER A 10 -17.19 4.32 10.95
N LEU A 11 -15.99 4.62 11.46
CA LEU A 11 -15.47 5.99 11.51
C LEU A 11 -15.37 6.60 10.12
N LEU A 12 -14.77 5.91 9.14
CA LEU A 12 -14.60 6.43 7.78
C LEU A 12 -15.95 6.77 7.11
N VAL A 13 -16.96 5.91 7.26
CA VAL A 13 -18.33 6.18 6.77
C VAL A 13 -18.92 7.39 7.50
N ALA A 14 -18.86 7.43 8.83
CA ALA A 14 -19.42 8.52 9.63
C ALA A 14 -18.78 9.89 9.32
N ARG A 15 -17.51 9.91 8.88
CA ARG A 15 -16.81 11.13 8.46
C ARG A 15 -17.03 11.49 6.99
N GLY A 16 -17.76 10.67 6.24
CA GLY A 16 -17.94 10.83 4.79
C GLY A 16 -16.60 10.81 4.05
N PHE A 17 -15.66 10.00 4.52
CA PHE A 17 -14.26 10.03 4.08
C PHE A 17 -14.14 9.88 2.56
N HIS A 18 -14.83 8.90 1.98
CA HIS A 18 -14.80 8.66 0.54
C HIS A 18 -15.30 9.88 -0.26
N GLY A 19 -16.48 10.41 0.05
CA GLY A 19 -17.01 11.59 -0.64
C GLY A 19 -16.09 12.82 -0.53
N ARG A 20 -15.49 13.05 0.63
CA ARG A 20 -14.50 14.14 0.80
C ARG A 20 -13.27 13.98 -0.07
N MET A 21 -12.84 12.74 -0.32
CA MET A 21 -11.71 12.46 -1.19
C MET A 21 -12.07 12.57 -2.66
N GLU A 22 -13.29 12.19 -3.07
CA GLU A 22 -13.78 12.41 -4.44
C GLU A 22 -13.84 13.90 -4.80
N ASP A 23 -14.25 14.75 -3.86
CA ASP A 23 -14.21 16.22 -4.00
C ASP A 23 -12.78 16.79 -4.23
N CYS A 24 -11.71 16.00 -4.05
CA CYS A 24 -10.35 16.44 -4.39
C CYS A 24 -10.06 16.35 -5.90
N GLU A 25 -10.96 15.74 -6.69
CA GLU A 25 -10.84 15.55 -8.14
C GLU A 25 -9.54 14.85 -8.57
N VAL A 26 -8.95 14.06 -7.67
CA VAL A 26 -7.72 13.29 -7.89
C VAL A 26 -7.89 11.92 -7.27
N PRO A 27 -7.64 10.82 -8.02
CA PRO A 27 -7.78 9.47 -7.50
C PRO A 27 -6.93 9.22 -6.25
N TYR A 28 -7.45 8.40 -5.35
CA TYR A 28 -6.77 8.04 -4.12
C TYR A 28 -7.00 6.57 -3.77
N ASN A 29 -6.06 5.99 -3.03
CA ASN A 29 -6.16 4.62 -2.54
C ASN A 29 -5.69 4.55 -1.10
N VAL A 30 -6.51 3.99 -0.22
CA VAL A 30 -6.06 3.56 1.11
C VAL A 30 -5.21 2.30 0.94
N VAL A 31 -4.02 2.35 1.52
CA VAL A 31 -3.02 1.28 1.42
C VAL A 31 -2.55 0.86 2.81
N GLY A 32 -1.56 -0.03 2.87
CA GLY A 32 -1.02 -0.49 4.14
C GLY A 32 -2.01 -1.35 4.92
N GLY A 33 -2.02 -1.20 6.24
CA GLY A 33 -2.73 -2.12 7.13
C GLY A 33 -4.23 -2.17 6.90
N LEU A 34 -4.87 -1.03 6.64
CA LEU A 34 -6.32 -0.94 6.43
C LEU A 34 -6.73 -1.58 5.10
N GLY A 35 -6.06 -1.21 4.00
CA GLY A 35 -6.34 -1.77 2.69
C GLY A 35 -6.12 -3.28 2.65
N LEU A 36 -5.04 -3.77 3.26
CA LEU A 36 -4.80 -5.20 3.42
C LEU A 36 -5.89 -5.88 4.24
N HIS A 37 -6.24 -5.32 5.39
CA HIS A 37 -7.26 -5.89 6.26
C HIS A 37 -8.62 -5.99 5.56
N ALA A 38 -8.95 -5.02 4.69
CA ALA A 38 -10.18 -5.04 3.93
C ALA A 38 -10.24 -6.26 2.99
N VAL A 39 -9.15 -6.50 2.25
CA VAL A 39 -9.07 -7.63 1.30
C VAL A 39 -9.06 -8.99 2.04
N THR A 40 -8.28 -9.13 3.12
CA THR A 40 -8.14 -10.42 3.81
C THR A 40 -9.34 -10.81 4.68
N ASN A 41 -10.24 -9.86 4.97
CA ASN A 41 -11.46 -10.11 5.73
C ASN A 41 -12.73 -9.84 4.91
N ALA A 42 -12.58 -9.79 3.58
CA ALA A 42 -13.71 -9.66 2.67
C ALA A 42 -14.62 -10.89 2.78
N ALA A 43 -15.94 -10.65 2.76
CA ALA A 43 -16.90 -11.71 2.51
C ALA A 43 -16.91 -12.09 1.02
N GLU A 44 -16.68 -11.10 0.16
CA GLU A 44 -16.67 -11.25 -1.28
C GLU A 44 -15.72 -10.22 -1.91
N ILE A 45 -15.03 -10.65 -2.98
CA ILE A 45 -14.22 -9.80 -3.84
C ILE A 45 -14.81 -9.91 -5.25
N ASP A 46 -15.48 -8.85 -5.67
CA ASP A 46 -16.09 -8.72 -6.99
C ASP A 46 -15.07 -8.10 -7.94
N TRP A 47 -14.43 -8.98 -8.71
CA TRP A 47 -13.37 -8.59 -9.63
C TRP A 47 -13.87 -7.89 -10.88
N ASP A 48 -15.14 -8.09 -11.26
CA ASP A 48 -15.69 -7.48 -12.46
C ASP A 48 -16.15 -6.04 -12.18
N ASN A 49 -16.65 -5.78 -10.96
CA ASN A 49 -17.09 -4.45 -10.54
C ASN A 49 -16.07 -3.69 -9.68
N HIS A 50 -14.90 -4.28 -9.41
CA HIS A 50 -13.82 -3.71 -8.61
C HIS A 50 -14.26 -3.35 -7.18
N VAL A 51 -14.97 -4.26 -6.52
CA VAL A 51 -15.52 -4.05 -5.17
C VAL A 51 -15.06 -5.13 -4.19
N VAL A 52 -14.68 -4.71 -2.99
CA VAL A 52 -14.45 -5.56 -1.83
C VAL A 52 -15.59 -5.37 -0.84
N TYR A 53 -16.38 -6.42 -0.61
CA TYR A 53 -17.50 -6.41 0.32
C TYR A 53 -17.08 -6.91 1.70
N LEU A 54 -17.22 -6.04 2.70
CA LEU A 54 -16.95 -6.36 4.09
C LEU A 54 -18.20 -6.85 4.81
N PRO A 55 -18.11 -7.94 5.61
CA PRO A 55 -19.22 -8.36 6.44
C PRO A 55 -19.42 -7.41 7.63
N ASN A 56 -20.65 -7.29 8.12
CA ASN A 56 -21.00 -6.34 9.18
C ASN A 56 -20.24 -6.56 10.49
N GLY A 57 -19.87 -7.81 10.78
CA GLY A 57 -19.10 -8.17 11.97
C GLY A 57 -17.61 -7.84 11.91
N VAL A 58 -17.07 -7.41 10.75
CA VAL A 58 -15.63 -7.12 10.63
C VAL A 58 -15.24 -5.94 11.50
N CYS A 59 -14.19 -6.11 12.30
CA CYS A 59 -13.71 -5.08 13.21
C CYS A 59 -12.22 -4.81 13.01
N LEU A 60 -11.91 -3.58 12.64
CA LEU A 60 -10.56 -3.03 12.69
C LEU A 60 -10.58 -1.88 13.71
N PRO A 61 -10.14 -2.08 14.96
CA PRO A 61 -10.21 -1.03 15.99
C PRO A 61 -9.24 0.12 15.71
N CYS A 62 -9.60 1.38 15.95
CA CYS A 62 -8.71 2.54 15.78
C CYS A 62 -7.44 2.45 16.64
N LEU A 63 -7.52 1.82 17.82
CA LEU A 63 -6.37 1.52 18.66
C LEU A 63 -5.82 0.12 18.37
N ARG A 64 -4.50 0.00 18.28
CA ARG A 64 -3.79 -1.28 18.30
C ARG A 64 -3.82 -1.88 19.71
N GLU A 65 -3.50 -3.16 19.83
CA GLU A 65 -3.43 -3.86 21.13
C GLU A 65 -2.42 -3.24 22.10
N ASN A 66 -1.37 -2.60 21.59
CA ASN A 66 -0.39 -1.86 22.39
C ASN A 66 -0.82 -0.41 22.68
N SER A 67 -2.10 -0.08 22.52
CA SER A 67 -2.69 1.25 22.76
C SER A 67 -2.22 2.37 21.84
N THR A 68 -1.46 2.06 20.78
CA THR A 68 -1.09 3.06 19.76
C THR A 68 -2.21 3.27 18.75
N VAL A 69 -2.40 4.52 18.30
CA VAL A 69 -3.40 4.88 17.28
C VAL A 69 -2.98 4.34 15.91
N ARG A 70 -3.91 3.73 15.18
CA ARG A 70 -3.65 3.16 13.84
C ARG A 70 -3.40 4.23 12.80
N ASP A 71 -2.60 3.85 11.80
CA ASP A 71 -2.28 4.71 10.67
C ASP A 71 -3.40 4.61 9.62
N LEU A 72 -3.75 5.75 9.02
CA LEU A 72 -4.50 5.84 7.78
C LEU A 72 -3.52 6.20 6.65
N ASP A 73 -2.92 5.18 6.05
CA ASP A 73 -2.01 5.32 4.92
C ASP A 73 -2.80 5.55 3.62
N THR A 74 -2.66 6.72 3.01
CA THR A 74 -3.39 7.11 1.80
C THR A 74 -2.41 7.51 0.69
N LEU A 75 -2.47 6.78 -0.42
CA LEU A 75 -1.82 7.14 -1.67
C LEU A 75 -2.75 8.06 -2.47
N VAL A 76 -2.35 9.30 -2.69
CA VAL A 76 -3.02 10.21 -3.62
C VAL A 76 -2.26 10.14 -4.94
N GLN A 77 -2.98 9.92 -6.05
CA GLN A 77 -2.38 9.65 -7.35
C GLN A 77 -1.97 10.94 -8.07
N SER A 78 -1.10 11.72 -7.43
CA SER A 78 -0.57 12.97 -7.98
C SER A 78 0.90 13.14 -7.64
N THR A 79 1.61 13.81 -8.54
CA THR A 79 2.97 14.30 -8.31
C THR A 79 3.00 15.76 -7.86
N ASP A 80 1.86 16.46 -7.93
CA ASP A 80 1.74 17.87 -7.57
C ASP A 80 1.69 18.04 -6.04
N LYS A 81 2.71 18.71 -5.50
CA LYS A 81 2.85 18.97 -4.06
C LYS A 81 1.71 19.82 -3.48
N THR A 82 1.10 20.69 -4.27
CA THR A 82 -0.01 21.56 -3.85
C THR A 82 -1.27 20.73 -3.68
N VAL A 83 -1.59 19.90 -4.67
CA VAL A 83 -2.67 18.90 -4.60
C VAL A 83 -2.45 17.98 -3.41
N MET A 84 -1.24 17.44 -3.25
CA MET A 84 -0.89 16.58 -2.14
C MET A 84 -1.10 17.23 -0.76
N LYS A 85 -0.69 18.50 -0.62
CA LYS A 85 -0.88 19.25 0.63
C LYS A 85 -2.36 19.46 0.93
N SER A 86 -3.15 19.82 -0.08
CA SER A 86 -4.60 20.02 0.06
C SER A 86 -5.31 18.72 0.46
N CYS A 87 -5.05 17.62 -0.25
CA CYS A 87 -5.62 16.30 0.07
C CYS A 87 -5.24 15.86 1.49
N ARG A 88 -3.96 16.00 1.88
CA ARG A 88 -3.49 15.65 3.22
C ARG A 88 -4.23 16.44 4.30
N GLN A 89 -4.42 17.75 4.11
CA GLN A 89 -5.16 18.57 5.05
C GLN A 89 -6.61 18.12 5.15
N LYS A 90 -7.25 17.84 4.01
CA LYS A 90 -8.64 17.38 3.98
C LYS A 90 -8.86 16.05 4.70
N ILE A 91 -7.91 15.11 4.58
CA ILE A 91 -7.91 13.85 5.34
C ILE A 91 -7.76 14.14 6.83
N ALA A 92 -6.80 14.99 7.21
CA ALA A 92 -6.56 15.34 8.61
C ALA A 92 -7.79 16.02 9.25
N ASP A 93 -8.43 16.94 8.54
CA ASP A 93 -9.63 17.65 9.03
C ASP A 93 -10.83 16.70 9.19
N ALA A 94 -10.96 15.70 8.31
CA ALA A 94 -12.05 14.74 8.36
C ALA A 94 -11.91 13.75 9.53
N ILE A 95 -10.68 13.28 9.77
CA ILE A 95 -10.40 12.16 10.67
C ILE A 95 -10.02 12.62 12.08
N GLY A 96 -9.35 13.78 12.22
CA GLY A 96 -8.88 14.29 13.49
C GLY A 96 -7.76 13.43 14.09
N ASP A 97 -7.83 13.20 15.40
CA ASP A 97 -6.87 12.43 16.20
C ASP A 97 -7.21 10.94 16.34
N GLU A 98 -8.34 10.50 15.76
CA GLU A 98 -8.80 9.11 15.81
C GLU A 98 -7.88 8.15 15.03
N LEU A 99 -7.16 8.65 14.01
CA LEU A 99 -6.15 7.90 13.25
C LEU A 99 -4.93 8.78 12.95
N VAL A 100 -3.76 8.14 12.86
CA VAL A 100 -2.53 8.80 12.42
C VAL A 100 -2.55 8.93 10.90
N VAL A 101 -2.83 10.15 10.42
CA VAL A 101 -2.93 10.43 8.98
C VAL A 101 -1.56 10.45 8.30
N SER A 102 -1.39 9.55 7.33
CA SER A 102 -0.19 9.40 6.51
C SER A 102 -0.61 9.46 5.03
N ALA A 103 -0.53 10.65 4.43
CA ALA A 103 -0.88 10.86 3.02
C ALA A 103 0.37 11.16 2.18
N PHE A 104 0.55 10.43 1.08
CA PHE A 104 1.71 10.56 0.20
C PHE A 104 1.32 10.40 -1.28
N GLY A 105 2.15 10.97 -2.15
CA GLY A 105 1.91 11.04 -3.58
C GLY A 105 2.74 10.07 -4.40
N LEU A 106 2.61 10.18 -5.72
CA LEU A 106 3.52 9.57 -6.69
C LEU A 106 4.81 10.39 -6.78
N ASN A 107 5.90 9.73 -7.14
CA ASN A 107 7.15 10.44 -7.47
C ASN A 107 7.25 10.63 -8.99
N PRO A 108 7.70 11.80 -9.47
CA PRO A 108 8.10 11.94 -10.87
C PRO A 108 9.24 10.97 -11.22
N TYR A 109 9.19 10.32 -12.38
CA TYR A 109 10.17 9.34 -12.84
C TYR A 109 11.60 9.89 -12.91
N GLU A 110 11.78 11.19 -13.15
CA GLU A 110 13.10 11.82 -13.15
C GLU A 110 13.73 11.99 -11.76
N LYS A 111 12.93 11.89 -10.70
CA LYS A 111 13.41 12.03 -9.33
C LYS A 111 14.10 10.75 -8.88
N ASN A 112 15.22 10.91 -8.17
CA ASN A 112 15.88 9.84 -7.42
C ASN A 112 16.19 8.56 -8.23
N ARG A 113 16.51 8.69 -9.53
CA ARG A 113 16.76 7.55 -10.42
C ARG A 113 17.77 6.53 -9.89
N ARG A 114 18.78 6.96 -9.13
CA ARG A 114 19.81 6.06 -8.58
C ARG A 114 19.37 5.35 -7.30
N GLY A 115 18.39 5.88 -6.57
CA GLY A 115 17.81 5.29 -5.35
C GLY A 115 18.80 4.83 -4.27
N ILE A 116 20.04 5.34 -4.27
CA ILE A 116 21.16 4.78 -3.49
C ILE A 116 20.84 4.75 -1.99
N PHE A 117 20.07 5.74 -1.51
CA PHE A 117 19.66 5.87 -0.12
C PHE A 117 18.29 5.27 0.19
N ASP A 118 17.61 4.67 -0.77
CA ASP A 118 16.25 4.13 -0.58
C ASP A 118 16.28 2.78 0.13
N PHE A 119 15.73 2.72 1.34
CA PHE A 119 15.47 1.46 2.06
C PHE A 119 14.09 0.89 1.74
N VAL A 120 13.20 1.73 1.21
CA VAL A 120 11.79 1.44 0.98
C VAL A 120 11.48 1.64 -0.49
N GLY A 121 10.73 0.71 -1.07
CA GLY A 121 10.29 0.81 -2.46
C GLY A 121 9.15 1.80 -2.61
N ASP A 122 9.11 2.50 -3.75
CA ASP A 122 8.08 3.50 -4.02
C ASP A 122 7.67 3.54 -5.50
N ARG A 123 6.57 4.25 -5.75
CA ARG A 123 5.93 4.40 -7.06
C ARG A 123 6.42 5.66 -7.75
N TYR A 124 6.80 5.49 -9.02
CA TYR A 124 7.28 6.55 -9.88
C TYR A 124 6.46 6.57 -11.16
N VAL A 125 6.08 7.76 -11.63
CA VAL A 125 5.30 7.95 -12.86
C VAL A 125 6.04 8.85 -13.83
N ASP A 126 6.12 8.45 -15.09
CA ASP A 126 6.74 9.25 -16.14
C ASP A 126 5.75 10.21 -16.81
N SER A 127 6.21 10.97 -17.80
CA SER A 127 5.36 11.92 -18.54
C SER A 127 4.32 11.26 -19.43
N GLU A 128 4.46 9.96 -19.71
CA GLU A 128 3.51 9.16 -20.50
C GLU A 128 2.50 8.43 -19.60
N GLY A 129 2.58 8.62 -18.27
CA GLY A 129 1.69 7.99 -17.30
C GLY A 129 2.08 6.56 -16.93
N ARG A 130 3.24 6.05 -17.39
CA ARG A 130 3.68 4.70 -17.03
C ARG A 130 4.13 4.65 -15.58
N LEU A 131 3.66 3.62 -14.88
CA LEU A 131 4.03 3.37 -13.48
C LEU A 131 5.26 2.48 -13.39
N TYR A 132 6.19 2.85 -12.52
CA TYR A 132 7.35 2.07 -12.16
C TYR A 132 7.40 1.86 -10.65
N TRP A 133 7.67 0.63 -10.23
CA TRP A 133 8.07 0.36 -8.85
C TRP A 133 9.58 0.41 -8.77
N ARG A 134 10.13 1.26 -7.88
CA ARG A 134 11.58 1.40 -7.71
C ARG A 134 12.01 1.13 -6.30
N LEU A 135 13.15 0.47 -6.16
CA LEU A 135 13.81 0.25 -4.87
C LEU A 135 15.32 0.13 -5.08
N GLY A 136 16.09 1.07 -4.53
CA GLY A 136 17.55 0.97 -4.56
C GLY A 136 18.17 1.06 -5.95
N GLY A 137 17.56 1.83 -6.86
CA GLY A 137 17.97 1.91 -8.27
C GLY A 137 17.57 0.70 -9.13
N ILE A 138 16.78 -0.23 -8.56
CA ILE A 138 16.19 -1.36 -9.28
C ILE A 138 14.75 -1.01 -9.59
N GLU A 139 14.35 -1.16 -10.85
CA GLU A 139 13.00 -0.83 -11.28
C GLU A 139 12.39 -1.88 -12.20
N THR A 140 11.06 -1.91 -12.16
CA THR A 140 10.21 -2.66 -13.07
C THR A 140 8.99 -1.80 -13.36
N GLU A 141 8.63 -1.72 -14.63
CA GLU A 141 7.36 -1.12 -15.05
C GLU A 141 6.22 -1.99 -14.52
N ILE A 142 5.26 -1.35 -13.88
CA ILE A 142 4.05 -2.02 -13.40
C ILE A 142 2.97 -1.72 -14.43
N PRO A 143 2.67 -2.70 -15.30
CA PRO A 143 1.73 -2.46 -16.37
C PRO A 143 0.32 -2.31 -15.77
N PRO A 144 -0.57 -1.60 -16.47
CA PRO A 144 -1.93 -1.50 -16.03
C PRO A 144 -2.65 -2.86 -16.10
N GLN A 145 -3.79 -2.97 -15.43
CA GLN A 145 -4.76 -4.04 -15.64
C GLN A 145 -5.07 -4.13 -17.14
N ASN A 146 -5.39 -5.29 -17.71
CA ASN A 146 -5.69 -5.40 -19.15
C ASN A 146 -4.62 -4.74 -20.06
N SER A 147 -3.38 -4.62 -19.59
CA SER A 147 -2.29 -4.01 -20.35
C SER A 147 -2.19 -4.71 -21.70
N VAL A 148 -2.17 -3.87 -22.71
CA VAL A 148 -2.55 -4.25 -24.07
C VAL A 148 -1.53 -5.18 -24.73
N ARG A 149 -0.48 -5.63 -24.05
CA ARG A 149 0.52 -6.52 -24.66
C ARG A 149 -0.11 -7.87 -25.05
N TRP A 150 -1.00 -8.42 -24.23
CA TRP A 150 -1.76 -9.64 -24.54
C TRP A 150 -3.03 -9.39 -25.40
N LEU A 151 -3.64 -8.19 -25.32
CA LEU A 151 -4.83 -7.82 -26.11
C LEU A 151 -4.49 -7.32 -27.53
N ILE A 152 -3.32 -6.71 -27.75
CA ILE A 152 -2.78 -6.34 -29.08
C ILE A 152 -2.44 -7.61 -29.87
N GLU A 153 -1.91 -8.65 -29.24
CA GLU A 153 -1.72 -9.97 -29.86
C GLU A 153 -3.04 -10.61 -30.33
N ARG A 154 -4.19 -10.11 -29.88
CA ARG A 154 -5.54 -10.61 -30.19
C ARG A 154 -6.51 -9.57 -30.76
N GLY A 155 -6.03 -8.39 -31.14
CA GLY A 155 -6.79 -7.40 -31.93
C GLY A 155 -7.82 -6.54 -31.16
N SER A 156 -7.72 -6.41 -29.85
CA SER A 156 -8.63 -5.54 -29.06
C SER A 156 -7.93 -4.25 -28.64
N ASN A 157 -8.53 -3.11 -28.97
CA ASN A 157 -8.01 -1.77 -28.69
C ASN A 157 -8.91 -1.09 -27.62
N PRO A 158 -8.49 -0.94 -26.36
CA PRO A 158 -9.28 -0.22 -25.36
C PRO A 158 -9.13 1.31 -25.54
N GLU A 159 -10.25 2.03 -25.50
CA GLU A 159 -10.33 3.49 -25.70
C GLU A 159 -9.79 4.32 -24.52
N THR A 160 -9.49 3.69 -23.38
CA THR A 160 -8.82 4.32 -22.24
C THR A 160 -7.88 3.30 -21.62
N PRO A 161 -6.56 3.58 -21.45
CA PRO A 161 -5.69 2.68 -20.72
C PRO A 161 -6.20 2.61 -19.28
N PRO A 162 -6.51 1.43 -18.74
CA PRO A 162 -6.66 1.27 -17.29
C PRO A 162 -5.43 1.82 -16.57
N GLU A 163 -5.62 2.36 -15.37
CA GLU A 163 -4.52 2.90 -14.58
C GLU A 163 -3.91 1.79 -13.72
N SER A 164 -2.57 1.67 -13.68
CA SER A 164 -1.86 0.66 -12.86
C SER A 164 -2.17 0.73 -11.36
N LEU A 165 -2.90 1.75 -10.90
CA LEU A 165 -3.32 1.99 -9.52
C LEU A 165 -4.84 2.25 -9.43
N GLU A 166 -5.64 1.64 -10.30
CA GLU A 166 -7.10 1.72 -10.28
C GLU A 166 -7.71 1.61 -8.87
N GLN A 167 -8.73 2.44 -8.64
CA GLN A 167 -9.47 2.45 -7.38
C GLN A 167 -10.46 1.29 -7.31
N TRP A 168 -10.32 0.51 -6.24
CA TRP A 168 -11.27 -0.53 -5.86
C TRP A 168 -12.09 -0.07 -4.66
N LEU A 169 -13.40 -0.19 -4.72
CA LEU A 169 -14.27 0.29 -3.65
C LEU A 169 -14.36 -0.73 -2.53
N VAL A 170 -14.21 -0.30 -1.29
CA VAL A 170 -14.55 -1.08 -0.11
C VAL A 170 -15.97 -0.70 0.31
N LYS A 171 -16.87 -1.67 0.29
CA LYS A 171 -18.26 -1.48 0.71
C LYS A 171 -18.58 -2.24 1.98
N ARG A 172 -19.39 -1.64 2.83
CA ARG A 172 -19.93 -2.23 4.07
C ARG A 172 -21.32 -1.69 4.31
N ASP A 173 -22.30 -2.55 4.58
CA ASP A 173 -23.69 -2.14 4.83
C ASP A 173 -24.30 -1.28 3.69
N GLY A 174 -23.90 -1.55 2.43
CA GLY A 174 -24.32 -0.77 1.26
C GLY A 174 -23.60 0.58 1.08
N GLU A 175 -22.88 1.05 2.10
CA GLU A 175 -22.13 2.30 2.07
C GLU A 175 -20.71 2.07 1.51
N THR A 176 -20.19 3.08 0.82
CA THR A 176 -18.79 3.08 0.38
C THR A 176 -17.91 3.65 1.48
N VAL A 177 -16.99 2.83 1.97
CA VAL A 177 -16.11 3.18 3.08
C VAL A 177 -14.91 3.99 2.59
N CYS A 178 -14.21 3.47 1.58
CA CYS A 178 -13.04 4.08 0.95
C CYS A 178 -12.70 3.38 -0.37
N ALA A 179 -11.80 3.98 -1.15
CA ALA A 179 -11.09 3.30 -2.24
C ALA A 179 -9.77 2.69 -1.75
N ILE A 180 -9.39 1.53 -2.31
CA ILE A 180 -8.14 0.82 -2.07
C ILE A 180 -7.50 0.42 -3.40
N LEU A 181 -6.23 0.03 -3.37
CA LEU A 181 -5.62 -0.68 -4.51
C LEU A 181 -6.29 -2.04 -4.71
N ASN A 182 -6.31 -2.51 -5.95
CA ASN A 182 -6.69 -3.89 -6.26
C ASN A 182 -5.85 -4.90 -5.45
N PRO A 183 -6.36 -6.13 -5.18
CA PRO A 183 -5.66 -7.10 -4.34
C PRO A 183 -4.23 -7.43 -4.80
N VAL A 184 -4.00 -7.53 -6.11
CA VAL A 184 -2.67 -7.82 -6.69
C VAL A 184 -1.68 -6.69 -6.41
N ALA A 185 -2.11 -5.44 -6.57
CA ALA A 185 -1.29 -4.27 -6.27
C ALA A 185 -1.01 -4.10 -4.76
N GLN A 186 -1.97 -4.43 -3.88
CA GLN A 186 -1.73 -4.50 -2.43
C GLN A 186 -0.61 -5.50 -2.12
N LEU A 187 -0.71 -6.74 -2.65
CA LEU A 187 0.31 -7.78 -2.46
C LEU A 187 1.67 -7.33 -3.00
N GLY A 188 1.69 -6.77 -4.21
CA GLY A 188 2.88 -6.23 -4.87
C GLY A 188 3.59 -5.17 -4.03
N ALA A 189 2.83 -4.26 -3.42
CA ALA A 189 3.36 -3.23 -2.54
C ALA A 189 4.04 -3.84 -1.30
N TYR A 190 3.46 -4.87 -0.68
CA TYR A 190 4.06 -5.55 0.48
C TYR A 190 5.32 -6.33 0.11
N LEU A 191 5.30 -7.06 -1.00
CA LEU A 191 6.45 -7.85 -1.48
C LEU A 191 7.66 -6.95 -1.81
N ASN A 192 7.41 -5.75 -2.33
CA ASN A 192 8.44 -4.86 -2.84
C ASN A 192 8.69 -3.64 -1.93
N ARG A 193 8.17 -3.66 -0.69
CA ARG A 193 8.27 -2.53 0.24
C ARG A 193 9.67 -2.28 0.75
N SER A 194 10.49 -3.30 0.99
CA SER A 194 11.72 -3.18 1.76
C SER A 194 12.93 -3.72 1.01
N ALA A 195 14.05 -3.00 1.10
CA ALA A 195 15.35 -3.45 0.61
C ALA A 195 15.81 -4.74 1.28
N ALA A 196 15.35 -5.02 2.51
CA ALA A 196 15.62 -6.26 3.23
C ALA A 196 14.79 -7.46 2.70
N GLY A 197 13.78 -7.22 1.86
CA GLY A 197 12.79 -8.20 1.40
C GLY A 197 11.53 -8.22 2.27
N LEU A 198 10.83 -9.35 2.28
CA LEU A 198 9.65 -9.53 3.13
C LEU A 198 10.03 -9.35 4.60
N ARG A 199 9.39 -8.40 5.26
CA ARG A 199 9.63 -8.10 6.67
C ARG A 199 8.96 -9.16 7.53
N PRO A 200 9.57 -9.63 8.64
CA PRO A 200 8.97 -10.64 9.50
C PRO A 200 7.54 -10.30 9.96
N LYS A 201 7.30 -9.04 10.32
CA LYS A 201 5.96 -8.55 10.75
C LYS A 201 4.88 -8.51 9.66
N ASP A 202 5.25 -8.78 8.41
CA ASP A 202 4.34 -8.79 7.27
C ASP A 202 4.16 -10.20 6.67
N GLU A 203 4.85 -11.22 7.20
CA GLU A 203 4.77 -12.59 6.67
C GLU A 203 3.35 -13.15 6.68
N GLU A 204 2.67 -13.09 7.84
CA GLU A 204 1.28 -13.54 7.97
C GLU A 204 0.32 -12.76 7.06
N LYS A 205 0.56 -11.45 6.92
CA LYS A 205 -0.26 -10.57 6.09
C LYS A 205 -0.11 -10.89 4.61
N VAL A 206 1.12 -11.13 4.16
CA VAL A 206 1.43 -11.54 2.78
C VAL A 206 0.89 -12.93 2.51
N ALA A 207 1.00 -13.86 3.47
CA ALA A 207 0.41 -15.19 3.34
C ALA A 207 -1.11 -15.10 3.17
N ALA A 208 -1.80 -14.30 4.00
CA ALA A 208 -3.25 -14.10 3.90
C ALA A 208 -3.67 -13.50 2.55
N LEU A 209 -2.99 -12.43 2.08
CA LEU A 209 -3.25 -11.88 0.73
C LEU A 209 -2.96 -12.88 -0.38
N THR A 210 -1.89 -13.66 -0.25
CA THR A 210 -1.53 -14.69 -1.24
C THR A 210 -2.60 -15.78 -1.32
N SER A 211 -3.17 -16.20 -0.20
CA SER A 211 -4.28 -17.16 -0.17
C SER A 211 -5.56 -16.63 -0.81
N VAL A 212 -5.78 -15.31 -0.77
CA VAL A 212 -6.92 -14.66 -1.46
C VAL A 212 -6.69 -14.61 -2.97
N ILE A 213 -5.47 -14.27 -3.42
CA ILE A 213 -5.16 -14.01 -4.83
C ILE A 213 -4.81 -15.30 -5.59
N THR A 214 -4.12 -16.23 -4.94
CA THR A 214 -3.70 -17.53 -5.47
C THR A 214 -4.04 -18.66 -4.50
N PRO A 215 -5.33 -18.96 -4.26
CA PRO A 215 -5.76 -19.97 -3.30
C PRO A 215 -5.18 -21.37 -3.55
N ASN A 216 -4.87 -21.72 -4.80
CA ASN A 216 -4.27 -23.01 -5.16
C ASN A 216 -2.75 -22.88 -5.42
N GLY A 217 -2.16 -21.71 -5.14
CA GLY A 217 -0.76 -21.40 -5.41
C GLY A 217 -0.41 -21.36 -6.90
N LYS A 218 -1.39 -21.17 -7.79
CA LYS A 218 -1.18 -21.17 -9.24
C LYS A 218 -1.41 -19.79 -9.82
N ILE A 219 -0.58 -19.41 -10.81
CA ILE A 219 -0.78 -18.15 -11.56
C ILE A 219 -2.14 -18.10 -12.28
N SER A 220 -2.71 -19.25 -12.62
CA SER A 220 -4.04 -19.35 -13.23
C SER A 220 -5.16 -18.87 -12.31
N ASP A 221 -4.95 -18.89 -10.99
CA ASP A 221 -5.92 -18.39 -10.01
C ASP A 221 -6.06 -16.86 -10.06
N VAL A 222 -4.99 -16.15 -10.45
CA VAL A 222 -5.03 -14.70 -10.63
C VAL A 222 -5.93 -14.39 -11.83
N PRO A 223 -6.92 -13.49 -11.72
CA PRO A 223 -7.78 -13.14 -12.84
C PRO A 223 -6.95 -12.59 -14.01
N ALA A 224 -7.34 -12.95 -15.24
CA ALA A 224 -6.52 -12.73 -16.43
C ALA A 224 -6.08 -11.27 -16.60
N ALA A 225 -6.99 -10.33 -16.30
CA ALA A 225 -6.74 -8.88 -16.33
C ALA A 225 -5.58 -8.41 -15.44
N TYR A 226 -5.23 -9.15 -14.38
CA TYR A 226 -4.24 -8.75 -13.37
C TYR A 226 -2.96 -9.60 -13.41
N ARG A 227 -2.87 -10.61 -14.28
CA ARG A 227 -1.73 -11.53 -14.33
C ARG A 227 -0.42 -10.84 -14.68
N GLU A 228 -0.42 -9.96 -15.67
CA GLU A 228 0.79 -9.22 -16.06
C GLU A 228 1.27 -8.31 -14.92
N GLN A 229 0.35 -7.62 -14.26
CA GLN A 229 0.66 -6.82 -13.09
C GLN A 229 1.26 -7.66 -11.96
N HIS A 230 0.68 -8.83 -11.68
CA HIS A 230 1.21 -9.76 -10.68
C HIS A 230 2.63 -10.22 -11.02
N LEU A 231 2.88 -10.60 -12.28
CA LEU A 231 4.20 -11.02 -12.77
C LEU A 231 5.22 -9.89 -12.68
N ALA A 232 4.86 -8.65 -13.00
CA ALA A 232 5.74 -7.49 -12.88
C ALA A 232 6.17 -7.24 -11.42
N PHE A 233 5.24 -7.38 -10.46
CA PHE A 233 5.60 -7.29 -9.04
C PHE A 233 6.51 -8.44 -8.58
N LEU A 234 6.33 -9.65 -9.10
CA LEU A 234 7.22 -10.78 -8.83
C LEU A 234 8.61 -10.56 -9.45
N GLU A 235 8.67 -10.04 -10.68
CA GLU A 235 9.92 -9.68 -11.36
C GLU A 235 10.70 -8.64 -10.53
N GLN A 236 10.03 -7.59 -10.07
CA GLN A 236 10.65 -6.60 -9.19
C GLN A 236 11.22 -7.25 -7.92
N ALA A 237 10.45 -8.12 -7.27
CA ALA A 237 10.86 -8.79 -6.05
C ALA A 237 12.08 -9.70 -6.29
N GLN A 238 12.12 -10.38 -7.43
CA GLN A 238 13.23 -11.22 -7.86
C GLN A 238 14.50 -10.40 -8.16
N LYS A 239 14.37 -9.27 -8.88
CA LYS A 239 15.50 -8.36 -9.14
C LYS A 239 16.11 -7.83 -7.84
N VAL A 240 15.26 -7.41 -6.90
CA VAL A 240 15.68 -6.95 -5.56
C VAL A 240 16.33 -8.09 -4.77
N ALA A 241 15.76 -9.30 -4.80
CA ALA A 241 16.37 -10.48 -4.16
C ALA A 241 17.74 -10.83 -4.74
N ALA A 242 17.91 -10.76 -6.06
CA ALA A 242 19.18 -10.99 -6.71
C ALA A 242 20.22 -9.93 -6.32
N ALA A 243 19.82 -8.65 -6.25
CA ALA A 243 20.71 -7.57 -5.84
C ALA A 243 21.17 -7.69 -4.38
N ARG A 244 20.30 -8.17 -3.47
CA ARG A 244 20.67 -8.44 -2.07
C ARG A 244 21.81 -9.45 -1.92
N ARG A 245 21.87 -10.44 -2.82
CA ARG A 245 22.88 -11.51 -2.78
C ARG A 245 24.25 -11.07 -3.33
N LYS A 246 24.33 -9.93 -4.01
CA LYS A 246 25.59 -9.40 -4.56
C LYS A 246 26.38 -8.68 -3.47
N LEU A 247 27.70 -8.89 -3.45
CA LEU A 247 28.64 -8.07 -2.67
C LEU A 247 28.66 -6.65 -3.23
N GLY A 248 27.94 -5.75 -2.59
CA GLY A 248 27.81 -4.35 -2.97
C GLY A 248 27.02 -3.55 -1.94
N TRP A 249 26.99 -2.23 -2.14
CA TRP A 249 26.35 -1.29 -1.21
C TRP A 249 24.89 -1.67 -0.88
N PHE A 250 24.12 -2.07 -1.89
CA PHE A 250 22.73 -2.50 -1.70
C PHE A 250 22.61 -3.72 -0.80
N GLY A 251 23.43 -4.76 -1.01
CA GLY A 251 23.44 -5.97 -0.18
C GLY A 251 23.83 -5.69 1.27
N LEU A 252 24.85 -4.86 1.51
CA LEU A 252 25.28 -4.47 2.87
C LEU A 252 24.16 -3.73 3.62
N LYS A 253 23.53 -2.77 2.94
CA LYS A 253 22.43 -1.98 3.48
C LYS A 253 21.20 -2.83 3.79
N ALA A 254 20.83 -3.72 2.87
CA ALA A 254 19.74 -4.66 3.07
C ALA A 254 20.01 -5.62 4.24
N GLY A 255 21.26 -6.09 4.38
CA GLY A 255 21.69 -6.92 5.49
C GLY A 255 21.58 -6.22 6.84
N LEU A 256 22.05 -4.96 6.92
CA LEU A 256 21.90 -4.14 8.13
C LEU A 256 20.43 -3.93 8.50
N LEU A 257 19.59 -3.56 7.53
CA LEU A 257 18.16 -3.38 7.77
C LEU A 257 17.52 -4.70 8.25
N SER A 258 17.81 -5.82 7.58
CA SER A 258 17.28 -7.13 7.98
C SER A 258 17.72 -7.53 9.39
N PHE A 259 18.94 -7.16 9.81
CA PHE A 259 19.40 -7.39 11.17
C PHE A 259 18.56 -6.58 12.17
N LEU A 260 18.39 -5.27 11.92
CA LEU A 260 17.62 -4.37 12.79
C LEU A 260 16.15 -4.80 12.90
N GLU A 261 15.51 -5.22 11.81
CA GLU A 261 14.11 -5.67 11.80
C GLU A 261 13.86 -6.93 12.65
N ARG A 262 14.91 -7.69 12.99
CA ARG A 262 14.84 -8.87 13.86
C ARG A 262 15.14 -8.54 15.33
N GLN A 263 15.60 -7.33 15.63
CA GLN A 263 15.89 -6.91 16.99
C GLN A 263 14.68 -6.25 17.64
N LYS A 264 14.14 -6.85 18.71
CA LYS A 264 12.97 -6.32 19.44
C LYS A 264 13.14 -4.86 19.86
N TRP A 265 14.32 -4.48 20.34
CA TRP A 265 14.59 -3.11 20.78
C TRP A 265 14.53 -2.09 19.62
N ALA A 266 15.05 -2.45 18.45
CA ALA A 266 15.04 -1.58 17.28
C ALA A 266 13.63 -1.42 16.70
N VAL A 267 12.84 -2.50 16.73
CA VAL A 267 11.42 -2.47 16.33
C VAL A 267 10.61 -1.57 17.26
N ARG A 268 10.79 -1.70 18.59
CA ARG A 268 10.12 -0.84 19.58
C ARG A 268 10.49 0.63 19.42
N LEU A 269 11.77 0.91 19.19
CA LEU A 269 12.27 2.26 18.88
C LEU A 269 11.56 2.82 17.64
N ALA A 270 11.50 2.07 16.54
CA ALA A 270 10.84 2.50 15.31
C ALA A 270 9.30 2.64 15.43
N GLN A 271 8.70 2.04 16.45
CA GLN A 271 7.27 2.14 16.75
C GLN A 271 6.93 3.31 17.68
N GLY A 272 7.92 4.12 18.07
CA GLY A 272 7.73 5.28 18.94
C GLY A 272 7.51 4.92 20.41
N GLU A 273 7.63 3.64 20.82
CA GLU A 273 7.48 3.23 22.22
C GLU A 273 8.54 3.87 23.14
N LEU A 274 9.67 4.29 22.56
CA LEU A 274 10.74 4.97 23.27
C LEU A 274 10.71 6.50 23.12
N ASP A 275 9.75 7.08 22.38
CA ASP A 275 9.70 8.54 22.19
C ASP A 275 9.47 9.27 23.53
N GLY A 276 8.73 8.67 24.46
CA GLY A 276 8.56 9.18 25.83
C GLY A 276 9.77 8.97 26.75
N VAL A 277 10.65 8.01 26.45
CA VAL A 277 11.89 7.76 27.21
C VAL A 277 13.04 8.63 26.67
N LEU A 278 13.07 8.84 25.36
CA LEU A 278 14.08 9.64 24.66
C LEU A 278 13.80 11.14 24.72
N SER A 279 12.55 11.58 24.94
CA SER A 279 12.23 12.99 25.20
C SER A 279 12.99 13.55 26.41
N GLY A 280 13.21 12.72 27.45
CA GLY A 280 14.03 13.04 28.61
C GLY A 280 15.54 13.15 28.33
N PHE A 281 16.04 12.54 27.25
CA PHE A 281 17.45 12.59 26.85
C PHE A 281 17.73 13.61 25.74
N VAL A 282 16.73 13.99 24.93
CA VAL A 282 16.88 14.88 23.78
C VAL A 282 16.42 16.32 24.07
N GLY A 283 15.97 16.62 25.30
CA GLY A 283 15.76 17.99 25.76
C GLY A 283 14.76 18.77 24.90
N LYS A 284 13.55 18.22 24.72
CA LYS A 284 12.39 19.00 24.25
C LYS A 284 11.41 19.19 25.40
N THR A 285 11.56 20.32 26.10
CA THR A 285 10.44 21.07 26.68
C THR A 285 9.52 21.58 25.59
#